data_AF-A0A1Y5EV55-F1
#
_entry.id   AF-A0A1Y5EV55-F1
#
_cell.length_a   1.000
_cell.length_b   1.000
_cell.length_c   1.000
_cell.angle_alpha   90.00
_cell.angle_beta   90.00
_cell.angle_gamma   90.00
#
_symmetry.space_group_name_H-M   'P 1'
#
loop_
_entity.id
_entity.type
_entity.pdbx_description
1 polymer ?
#
loop_
_entity_poly.entity_id
_entity_poly.type
_entity_poly.pdbx_seq_one_letter_code
_entity_poly.pdbx_strand_id
1 'polypeptide(L)'
;MQDNTDRLELLEKAHLLIENIENNDDAGTGELLRAMSHDREKSLFKEVGQLTRQLHNDLASFAQDDQLNKLTDKEIPDAKERLNYVIQMTDEAANITLNAIDEVLPVTYEMQKKSEELSKNWQKFMSRELSLTEFKKMSGDITVFLEDSCKNTKFVHDKANEIVLAQSFQDLTGQIIKKVIGLVQNVEDSLVDLVRLSGAQESVPANTEDEKGKLDGPLVPGVVVEGAVNS
;
A
#
# COMPACT_ATOMS: atom_id res chain seq x y z
N MET A 1 28.80 43.85 -14.04
CA MET A 1 30.00 44.63 -13.70
C MET A 1 31.03 43.81 -12.93
N GLN A 2 30.61 42.95 -11.97
CA GLN A 2 31.49 42.01 -11.23
C GLN A 2 32.36 41.13 -12.14
N ASP A 3 31.74 40.52 -13.16
CA ASP A 3 32.36 39.54 -14.07
C ASP A 3 33.52 40.11 -14.93
N ASN A 4 33.55 41.42 -15.19
CA ASN A 4 34.61 42.05 -15.99
C ASN A 4 35.84 42.43 -15.14
N THR A 5 35.65 42.66 -13.84
CA THR A 5 36.73 42.91 -12.88
C THR A 5 37.43 41.60 -12.51
N ASP A 6 36.64 40.55 -12.24
CA ASP A 6 37.16 39.20 -11.95
C ASP A 6 37.99 38.65 -13.14
N ARG A 7 37.55 38.94 -14.37
CA ARG A 7 38.30 38.59 -15.59
C ARG A 7 39.61 39.35 -15.73
N LEU A 8 39.67 40.62 -15.32
CA LEU A 8 40.90 41.42 -15.36
C LEU A 8 41.92 40.92 -14.34
N GLU A 9 41.47 40.59 -13.12
CA GLU A 9 42.32 40.02 -12.07
C GLU A 9 42.85 38.63 -12.46
N LEU A 10 42.05 37.80 -13.11
CA LEU A 10 42.48 36.49 -13.61
C LEU A 10 43.57 36.63 -14.69
N LEU A 11 43.46 37.65 -15.55
CA LEU A 11 44.42 37.94 -16.62
C LEU A 11 45.75 38.42 -16.04
N GLU A 12 45.71 39.28 -15.03
CA GLU A 12 46.90 39.73 -14.29
C GLU A 12 47.60 38.57 -13.58
N LYS A 13 46.86 37.70 -12.89
CA LYS A 13 47.39 36.48 -12.27
C LYS A 13 47.99 35.51 -13.30
N ALA A 14 47.39 35.39 -14.49
CA ALA A 14 47.92 34.56 -15.57
C ALA A 14 49.23 35.10 -16.16
N HIS A 15 49.34 36.41 -16.34
CA HIS A 15 50.59 37.05 -16.79
C HIS A 15 51.71 36.88 -15.76
N LEU A 16 51.40 37.07 -14.48
CA LEU A 16 52.38 36.89 -13.39
C LEU A 16 52.86 35.43 -13.30
N LEU A 17 51.99 34.45 -13.58
CA LEU A 17 52.37 33.04 -13.61
C LEU A 17 53.34 32.73 -14.75
N ILE A 18 53.08 33.29 -15.95
CA ILE A 18 53.96 33.14 -17.11
C ILE A 18 55.32 33.77 -16.83
N GLU A 19 55.35 34.97 -16.25
CA GLU A 19 56.59 35.68 -15.90
C GLU A 19 57.45 34.91 -14.87
N ASN A 20 56.83 34.31 -13.85
CA ASN A 20 57.55 33.50 -12.86
C ASN A 20 58.13 32.20 -13.47
N ILE A 21 57.41 31.59 -14.40
CA ILE A 21 57.87 30.40 -15.14
C ILE A 21 59.01 30.77 -16.11
N GLU A 22 58.93 31.91 -16.80
CA GLU A 22 59.99 32.39 -17.70
C GLU A 22 61.29 32.74 -16.96
N ASN A 23 61.18 33.21 -15.71
CA ASN A 23 62.31 33.53 -14.84
C ASN A 23 62.86 32.33 -14.06
N ASN A 24 62.32 31.13 -14.28
CA ASN A 24 62.70 29.89 -13.59
C ASN A 24 62.55 29.98 -12.05
N ASP A 25 61.61 30.80 -11.58
CA ASP A 25 61.28 30.96 -10.16
C ASP A 25 60.20 29.95 -9.75
N ASP A 26 60.67 28.73 -9.45
CA ASP A 26 59.81 27.64 -8.97
C ASP A 26 59.11 27.97 -7.63
N ALA A 27 59.72 28.83 -6.81
CA ALA A 27 59.16 29.22 -5.51
C ALA A 27 57.97 30.17 -5.69
N GLY A 28 58.13 31.24 -6.49
CA GLY A 28 57.06 32.17 -6.83
C GLY A 28 55.92 31.52 -7.63
N THR A 29 56.26 30.61 -8.55
CA THR A 29 55.27 29.82 -9.30
C THR A 29 54.45 28.91 -8.38
N GLY A 30 55.10 28.23 -7.44
CA GLY A 30 54.44 27.37 -6.46
C GLY A 30 53.54 28.13 -5.48
N GLU A 31 53.95 29.33 -5.08
CA GLU A 31 53.17 30.22 -4.20
C GLU A 31 51.91 30.75 -4.90
N LEU A 32 52.04 31.21 -6.15
CA LEU A 32 50.92 31.70 -6.95
C LEU A 32 49.90 30.59 -7.27
N LEU A 33 50.37 29.38 -7.63
CA LEU A 33 49.49 28.24 -7.89
C LEU A 33 48.76 27.76 -6.62
N ARG A 34 49.43 27.81 -5.47
CA ARG A 34 48.81 27.54 -4.15
C ARG A 34 47.76 28.58 -3.81
N ALA A 35 48.02 29.86 -4.04
CA ALA A 35 47.03 30.92 -3.83
C ALA A 35 45.79 30.72 -4.71
N MET A 36 45.96 30.39 -6.00
CA MET A 36 44.84 30.11 -6.91
C MET A 36 44.05 28.86 -6.50
N SER A 37 44.74 27.80 -6.08
CA SER A 37 44.09 26.56 -5.60
C SER A 37 43.31 26.82 -4.30
N HIS A 38 43.86 27.63 -3.39
CA HIS A 38 43.20 28.00 -2.14
C HIS A 38 41.96 28.88 -2.37
N ASP A 39 42.03 29.84 -3.30
CA ASP A 39 40.86 30.64 -3.71
C ASP A 39 39.75 29.75 -4.31
N ARG A 40 40.13 28.77 -5.14
CA ARG A 40 39.20 27.81 -5.73
C ARG A 40 38.55 26.90 -4.68
N GLU A 41 39.34 26.34 -3.77
CA GLU A 41 38.83 25.55 -2.65
C GLU A 41 37.88 26.36 -1.78
N LYS A 42 38.24 27.60 -1.44
CA LYS A 42 37.39 28.51 -0.66
C LYS A 42 36.07 28.82 -1.36
N SER A 43 36.09 28.98 -2.69
CA SER A 43 34.87 29.15 -3.49
C SER A 43 34.00 27.89 -3.44
N LEU A 44 34.58 26.71 -3.64
CA LEU A 44 33.87 25.43 -3.56
C LEU A 44 33.27 25.19 -2.17
N PHE A 45 34.02 25.45 -1.09
CA PHE A 45 33.50 25.35 0.28
C PHE A 45 32.37 26.35 0.55
N LYS A 46 32.43 27.56 -0.03
CA LYS A 46 31.36 28.55 0.07
C LYS A 46 30.10 28.09 -0.66
N GLU A 47 30.25 27.50 -1.84
CA GLU A 47 29.16 27.00 -2.68
C GLU A 47 28.51 25.76 -2.04
N VAL A 48 29.30 24.82 -1.53
CA VAL A 48 28.81 23.67 -0.74
C VAL A 48 28.14 24.15 0.55
N GLY A 49 28.69 25.16 1.21
CA GLY A 49 28.09 25.76 2.41
C GLY A 49 26.75 26.46 2.11
N GLN A 50 26.63 27.09 0.94
CA GLN A 50 25.38 27.69 0.46
C GLN A 50 24.34 26.60 0.14
N LEU A 51 24.71 25.57 -0.63
CA LEU A 51 23.84 24.43 -0.93
C LEU A 51 23.36 23.72 0.34
N THR A 52 24.26 23.48 1.30
CA THR A 52 23.91 22.83 2.56
C THR A 52 22.96 23.69 3.40
N ARG A 53 23.17 25.02 3.43
CA ARG A 53 22.25 25.93 4.11
C ARG A 53 20.90 26.04 3.41
N GLN A 54 20.90 26.04 2.08
CA GLN A 54 19.68 26.08 1.29
C GLN A 54 18.87 24.80 1.54
N LEU A 55 19.49 23.62 1.41
CA LEU A 55 18.86 22.34 1.76
C LEU A 55 18.35 22.33 3.21
N HIS A 56 19.14 22.86 4.15
CA HIS A 56 18.72 22.96 5.55
C HIS A 56 17.51 23.90 5.73
N ASN A 57 17.48 25.04 5.03
CA ASN A 57 16.38 25.99 5.07
C ASN A 57 15.12 25.40 4.42
N ASP A 58 15.27 24.69 3.30
CA ASP A 58 14.16 24.02 2.61
C ASP A 58 13.58 22.89 3.48
N LEU A 59 14.44 22.10 4.13
CA LEU A 59 14.03 21.08 5.10
C LEU A 59 13.40 21.68 6.36
N ALA A 60 13.92 22.80 6.86
CA ALA A 60 13.37 23.51 8.02
C ALA A 60 12.01 24.15 7.71
N SER A 61 11.86 24.71 6.51
CA SER A 61 10.59 25.24 6.01
C SER A 61 9.57 24.11 5.83
N PHE A 62 10.00 22.95 5.34
CA PHE A 62 9.16 21.77 5.23
C PHE A 62 8.74 21.22 6.61
N ALA A 63 9.66 21.14 7.57
CA ALA A 63 9.33 20.72 8.94
C ALA A 63 8.40 21.71 9.68
N GLN A 64 8.35 22.96 9.23
CA GLN A 64 7.39 23.97 9.70
C GLN A 64 6.07 23.95 8.96
N ASP A 65 5.90 23.09 7.96
CA ASP A 65 4.61 22.92 7.30
C ASP A 65 3.62 22.28 8.28
N ASP A 66 2.65 23.09 8.71
CA ASP A 66 1.54 22.68 9.58
C ASP A 66 0.80 21.45 9.00
N GLN A 67 0.84 21.24 7.69
CA GLN A 67 0.26 20.07 7.03
C GLN A 67 0.97 18.77 7.42
N LEU A 68 2.30 18.76 7.49
CA LEU A 68 3.07 17.57 7.87
C LEU A 68 2.98 17.27 9.36
N ASN A 69 3.06 18.29 10.20
CA ASN A 69 2.86 18.12 11.63
C ASN A 69 1.47 17.54 11.90
N LYS A 70 0.44 17.99 11.18
CA LYS A 70 -0.92 17.41 11.25
C LYS A 70 -0.97 15.96 10.77
N LEU A 71 -0.29 15.64 9.66
CA LEU A 71 -0.19 14.28 9.12
C LEU A 71 0.48 13.32 10.13
N THR A 72 1.64 13.71 10.68
CA THR A 72 2.44 12.88 11.58
C THR A 72 1.84 12.76 12.98
N ASP A 73 1.36 13.87 13.57
CA ASP A 73 0.90 13.85 14.97
C ASP A 73 -0.50 13.27 15.14
N LYS A 74 -1.35 13.33 14.10
CA LYS A 74 -2.77 12.97 14.22
C LYS A 74 -3.24 12.01 13.15
N GLU A 75 -3.08 12.33 11.88
CA GLU A 75 -3.75 11.57 10.82
C GLU A 75 -3.16 10.17 10.61
N ILE A 76 -1.83 10.01 10.66
CA ILE A 76 -1.17 8.70 10.56
C ILE A 76 -1.49 7.81 11.78
N PRO A 77 -1.38 8.30 13.04
CA PRO A 77 -1.84 7.53 14.20
C PRO A 77 -3.31 7.13 14.14
N ASP A 78 -4.22 8.04 13.76
CA ASP A 78 -5.66 7.76 13.59
C ASP A 78 -5.91 6.72 12.48
N ALA A 79 -5.22 6.83 11.34
CA ALA A 79 -5.31 5.83 10.28
C ALA A 79 -4.84 4.44 10.75
N LYS A 80 -3.77 4.37 11.55
CA LYS A 80 -3.30 3.12 12.14
C LYS A 80 -4.37 2.52 13.06
N GLU A 81 -4.97 3.29 13.96
CA GLU A 81 -6.04 2.79 14.83
C GLU A 81 -7.24 2.28 14.02
N ARG A 82 -7.64 3.03 13.00
CA ARG A 82 -8.73 2.65 12.10
C ARG A 82 -8.44 1.37 11.31
N LEU A 83 -7.20 1.19 10.81
CA LEU A 83 -6.81 -0.06 10.15
C LEU A 83 -6.82 -1.24 11.12
N ASN A 84 -6.36 -1.06 12.37
CA ASN A 84 -6.44 -2.12 13.38
C ASN A 84 -7.90 -2.48 13.68
N TYR A 85 -8.79 -1.50 13.76
CA TYR A 85 -10.23 -1.74 13.90
C TYR A 85 -10.79 -2.52 12.71
N VAL A 86 -10.40 -2.18 11.48
CA VAL A 86 -10.78 -2.95 10.28
C VAL A 86 -10.31 -4.40 10.38
N ILE A 87 -9.05 -4.64 10.75
CA ILE A 87 -8.49 -5.98 10.91
C ILE A 87 -9.30 -6.78 11.93
N GLN A 88 -9.57 -6.21 13.10
CA GLN A 88 -10.36 -6.85 14.14
C GLN A 88 -11.77 -7.20 13.65
N MET A 89 -12.45 -6.27 12.98
CA MET A 89 -13.80 -6.50 12.46
C MET A 89 -13.81 -7.56 11.36
N THR A 90 -12.80 -7.61 10.50
CA THR A 90 -12.70 -8.64 9.47
C THR A 90 -12.42 -10.03 10.06
N ASP A 91 -11.61 -10.11 11.11
CA ASP A 91 -11.29 -11.37 11.79
C ASP A 91 -12.51 -11.91 12.56
N GLU A 92 -13.24 -11.02 13.25
CA GLU A 92 -14.49 -11.35 13.92
C GLU A 92 -15.56 -11.84 12.93
N ALA A 93 -15.76 -11.13 11.82
CA ALA A 93 -16.71 -11.52 10.80
C ALA A 93 -16.36 -12.88 10.15
N ALA A 94 -15.07 -13.13 9.92
CA ALA A 94 -14.59 -14.41 9.40
C ALA A 94 -14.84 -15.55 10.39
N ASN A 95 -14.55 -15.35 11.68
CA ASN A 95 -14.81 -16.34 12.73
C ASN A 95 -16.31 -16.66 12.85
N ILE A 96 -17.18 -15.65 12.89
CA ILE A 96 -18.64 -15.87 12.97
C ILE A 96 -19.10 -16.66 11.73
N THR A 97 -18.63 -16.27 10.55
CA THR A 97 -19.00 -16.95 9.30
C THR A 97 -18.58 -18.41 9.31
N LEU A 98 -17.34 -18.70 9.70
CA LEU A 98 -16.79 -20.05 9.73
C LEU A 98 -17.52 -20.93 10.75
N ASN A 99 -17.74 -20.41 11.96
CA ASN A 99 -18.49 -21.12 13.01
C ASN A 99 -19.93 -21.44 12.56
N ALA A 100 -20.62 -20.47 11.95
CA ALA A 100 -21.98 -20.69 11.47
C ALA A 100 -22.04 -21.76 10.37
N ILE A 101 -21.06 -21.80 9.47
CA ILE A 101 -20.94 -22.84 8.44
C ILE A 101 -20.62 -24.20 9.06
N ASP A 102 -19.69 -24.28 10.00
CA ASP A 102 -19.34 -25.53 10.70
C ASP A 102 -20.54 -26.15 11.42
N GLU A 103 -21.45 -25.32 11.93
CA GLU A 103 -22.71 -25.77 12.54
C GLU A 103 -23.78 -26.19 11.51
N VAL A 104 -23.86 -25.52 10.36
CA VAL A 104 -24.88 -25.77 9.31
C VAL A 104 -24.58 -27.01 8.48
N LEU A 105 -23.31 -27.28 8.18
CA LEU A 105 -22.88 -28.42 7.37
C LEU A 105 -23.36 -29.79 7.89
N PRO A 106 -23.21 -30.15 9.18
CA PRO A 106 -23.68 -31.44 9.68
C PRO A 106 -25.20 -31.58 9.60
N VAL A 107 -25.94 -30.50 9.89
CA VAL A 107 -27.42 -30.50 9.84
C VAL A 107 -27.92 -30.70 8.41
N THR A 108 -27.32 -30.00 7.45
CA THR A 108 -27.69 -30.14 6.03
C THR A 108 -27.30 -31.50 5.46
N TYR A 109 -26.16 -32.05 5.86
CA TYR A 109 -25.73 -33.40 5.48
C TYR A 109 -26.68 -34.49 5.99
N GLU A 110 -27.08 -34.44 7.26
CA GLU A 110 -28.04 -35.40 7.82
C GLU A 110 -29.42 -35.27 7.17
N MET A 111 -29.85 -34.04 6.86
CA MET A 111 -31.10 -33.80 6.13
C MET A 111 -31.05 -34.39 4.71
N GLN A 112 -29.94 -34.21 3.99
CA GLN A 112 -29.73 -34.81 2.67
C GLN A 112 -29.81 -36.33 2.73
N LYS A 113 -29.09 -36.95 3.68
CA LYS A 113 -29.07 -38.41 3.83
C LYS A 113 -30.46 -38.99 4.10
N LYS A 114 -31.21 -38.42 5.04
CA LYS A 114 -32.60 -38.83 5.33
C LYS A 114 -33.51 -38.64 4.10
N SER A 115 -33.34 -37.53 3.38
CA SER A 115 -34.12 -37.27 2.15
C SER A 115 -33.83 -38.29 1.05
N GLU A 116 -32.58 -38.70 0.86
CA GLU A 116 -32.21 -39.73 -0.11
C GLU A 116 -32.76 -41.11 0.25
N GLU A 117 -32.71 -41.48 1.54
CA GLU A 117 -33.30 -42.72 2.05
C GLU A 117 -34.81 -42.76 1.84
N LEU A 118 -35.52 -41.67 2.18
CA LEU A 118 -36.96 -41.54 1.95
C LEU A 118 -37.30 -41.58 0.45
N SER A 119 -36.53 -40.91 -0.39
CA SER A 119 -36.72 -40.92 -1.84
C SER A 119 -36.59 -42.34 -2.42
N LYS A 120 -35.60 -43.13 -1.97
CA LYS A 120 -35.44 -44.54 -2.38
C LYS A 120 -36.64 -45.39 -1.95
N ASN A 121 -37.11 -45.23 -0.72
CA ASN A 121 -38.28 -45.96 -0.23
C ASN A 121 -39.57 -45.55 -0.96
N TRP A 122 -39.70 -44.27 -1.28
CA TRP A 122 -40.82 -43.75 -2.07
C TRP A 122 -40.84 -44.35 -3.49
N GLN A 123 -39.68 -44.48 -4.14
CA GLN A 123 -39.59 -45.14 -5.44
C GLN A 123 -40.01 -46.62 -5.38
N LYS A 124 -39.55 -47.37 -4.36
CA LYS A 124 -39.98 -48.76 -4.13
C LYS A 124 -41.48 -48.89 -3.88
N PHE A 125 -42.08 -47.92 -3.19
CA PHE A 125 -43.52 -47.86 -3.00
C PHE A 125 -44.24 -47.69 -4.34
N MET A 126 -43.78 -46.77 -5.19
CA MET A 126 -44.35 -46.51 -6.51
C MET A 126 -44.18 -47.69 -7.49
N SER A 127 -43.09 -48.46 -7.38
CA SER A 127 -42.89 -49.70 -8.15
C SER A 127 -43.68 -50.90 -7.62
N ARG A 128 -44.43 -50.75 -6.51
CA ARG A 128 -45.16 -51.83 -5.80
C ARG A 128 -44.25 -52.94 -5.26
N GLU A 129 -42.98 -52.63 -5.00
CA GLU A 129 -41.97 -53.55 -4.46
C GLU A 129 -41.83 -53.43 -2.93
N LEU A 130 -42.57 -52.52 -2.30
CA LEU A 130 -42.49 -52.25 -0.86
C LEU A 130 -43.45 -53.13 -0.06
N SER A 131 -42.95 -53.78 0.98
CA SER A 131 -43.78 -54.57 1.92
C SER A 131 -44.60 -53.67 2.86
N LEU A 132 -45.66 -54.24 3.47
CA LEU A 132 -46.50 -53.53 4.46
C LEU A 132 -45.68 -53.04 5.68
N THR A 133 -44.69 -53.83 6.11
CA THR A 133 -43.81 -53.48 7.24
C THR A 133 -42.89 -52.32 6.89
N GLU A 134 -42.29 -52.34 5.70
CA GLU A 134 -41.46 -51.23 5.20
C GLU A 134 -42.29 -49.97 4.96
N PHE A 135 -43.54 -50.10 4.51
CA PHE A 135 -44.46 -48.96 4.36
C PHE A 135 -44.77 -48.29 5.70
N LYS A 136 -45.09 -49.06 6.74
CA LYS A 136 -45.32 -48.52 8.09
C LYS A 136 -44.08 -47.79 8.62
N LYS A 137 -42.89 -48.37 8.40
CA LYS A 137 -41.62 -47.73 8.77
C LYS A 137 -41.43 -46.42 8.01
N MET A 138 -41.55 -46.44 6.68
CA MET A 138 -41.42 -45.25 5.82
C MET A 138 -42.41 -44.15 6.22
N SER A 139 -43.66 -44.49 6.54
CA SER A 139 -44.65 -43.50 7.01
C SER A 139 -44.24 -42.84 8.34
N GLY A 140 -43.62 -43.60 9.25
CA GLY A 140 -43.04 -43.05 10.47
C GLY A 140 -41.84 -42.16 10.18
N ASP A 141 -40.92 -42.63 9.33
CA ASP A 141 -39.72 -41.89 8.93
C ASP A 141 -40.07 -40.57 8.22
N ILE A 142 -41.12 -40.53 7.39
CA ILE A 142 -41.63 -39.31 6.75
C ILE A 142 -42.14 -38.31 7.80
N THR A 143 -42.88 -38.79 8.81
CA THR A 143 -43.44 -37.92 9.86
C THR A 143 -42.32 -37.25 10.64
N VAL A 144 -41.33 -38.04 11.08
CA VAL A 144 -40.14 -37.53 11.78
C VAL A 144 -39.34 -36.58 10.89
N PHE A 145 -39.14 -36.92 9.62
CA PHE A 145 -38.41 -36.06 8.68
C PHE A 145 -39.10 -34.72 8.45
N LEU A 146 -40.43 -34.67 8.33
CA LEU A 146 -41.16 -33.42 8.15
C LEU A 146 -41.08 -32.51 9.40
N GLU A 147 -41.12 -33.10 10.60
CA GLU A 147 -40.92 -32.36 11.85
C GLU A 147 -39.48 -31.84 11.99
N ASP A 148 -38.49 -32.68 11.69
CA ASP A 148 -37.07 -32.32 11.74
C ASP A 148 -36.72 -31.29 10.66
N SER A 149 -37.29 -31.40 9.45
CA SER A 149 -37.02 -30.50 8.34
C SER A 149 -37.44 -29.06 8.66
N CYS A 150 -38.56 -28.86 9.36
CA CYS A 150 -38.97 -27.55 9.84
C CYS A 150 -37.93 -26.94 10.81
N LYS A 151 -37.44 -27.74 11.76
CA LYS A 151 -36.45 -27.30 12.76
C LYS A 151 -35.09 -27.01 12.11
N ASN A 152 -34.62 -27.91 11.26
CA ASN A 152 -33.35 -27.80 10.56
C ASN A 152 -33.35 -26.60 9.60
N THR A 153 -34.43 -26.39 8.85
CA THR A 153 -34.53 -25.23 7.95
C THR A 153 -34.52 -23.91 8.73
N LYS A 154 -35.22 -23.85 9.87
CA LYS A 154 -35.16 -22.69 10.76
C LYS A 154 -33.75 -22.45 11.29
N PHE A 155 -33.08 -23.51 11.75
CA PHE A 155 -31.70 -23.42 12.23
C PHE A 155 -30.75 -22.90 11.15
N VAL A 156 -30.83 -23.43 9.93
CA VAL A 156 -30.03 -22.96 8.79
C VAL A 156 -30.34 -21.49 8.46
N HIS A 157 -31.60 -21.09 8.51
CA HIS A 157 -31.99 -19.69 8.31
C HIS A 157 -31.39 -18.78 9.40
N ASP A 158 -31.48 -19.17 10.66
CA ASP A 158 -30.96 -18.38 11.78
C ASP A 158 -29.43 -18.21 11.66
N LYS A 159 -28.72 -19.28 11.28
CA LYS A 159 -27.26 -19.23 11.02
C LYS A 159 -26.91 -18.42 9.78
N ALA A 160 -27.69 -18.48 8.71
CA ALA A 160 -27.51 -17.62 7.54
C ALA A 160 -27.71 -16.14 7.90
N ASN A 161 -28.66 -15.81 8.78
CA ASN A 161 -28.83 -14.44 9.29
C ASN A 161 -27.63 -13.99 10.13
N GLU A 162 -27.06 -14.89 10.95
CA GLU A 162 -25.86 -14.62 11.74
C GLU A 162 -24.67 -14.25 10.82
N ILE A 163 -24.49 -14.98 9.71
CA ILE A 163 -23.48 -14.69 8.69
C ILE A 163 -23.73 -13.32 8.05
N VAL A 164 -24.96 -13.03 7.61
CA VAL A 164 -25.30 -11.75 6.98
C VAL A 164 -25.07 -10.58 7.94
N LEU A 165 -25.42 -10.75 9.22
CA LEU A 165 -25.21 -9.73 10.23
C LEU A 165 -23.72 -9.47 10.48
N ALA A 166 -22.91 -10.54 10.58
CA ALA A 166 -21.46 -10.43 10.73
C ALA A 166 -20.82 -9.69 9.54
N GLN A 167 -21.36 -9.85 8.33
CA GLN A 167 -20.86 -9.19 7.13
C GLN A 167 -21.36 -7.75 6.95
N SER A 168 -22.36 -7.30 7.73
CA SER A 168 -22.93 -5.95 7.60
C SER A 168 -21.92 -4.82 7.85
N PHE A 169 -20.81 -5.10 8.54
CA PHE A 169 -19.74 -4.15 8.80
C PHE A 169 -18.83 -3.86 7.58
N GLN A 170 -19.01 -4.57 6.46
CA GLN A 170 -18.19 -4.41 5.26
C GLN A 170 -18.26 -3.00 4.66
N ASP A 171 -19.40 -2.31 4.78
CA ASP A 171 -19.51 -0.92 4.32
C ASP A 171 -18.59 0.01 5.13
N LEU A 172 -18.59 -0.15 6.47
CA LEU A 172 -17.76 0.64 7.36
C LEU A 172 -16.27 0.36 7.15
N THR A 173 -15.88 -0.91 7.01
CA THR A 173 -14.48 -1.27 6.75
C THR A 173 -14.01 -0.74 5.40
N GLY A 174 -14.86 -0.81 4.37
CA GLY A 174 -14.59 -0.23 3.05
C GLY A 174 -14.41 1.29 3.08
N GLN A 175 -15.26 2.00 3.83
CA GLN A 175 -15.12 3.45 4.02
C GLN A 175 -13.82 3.83 4.75
N ILE A 176 -13.45 3.06 5.78
CA ILE A 176 -12.20 3.27 6.51
C ILE A 176 -11.00 3.09 5.59
N ILE A 177 -10.95 1.98 4.84
CA ILE A 177 -9.85 1.71 3.90
C ILE A 177 -9.71 2.85 2.88
N LYS A 178 -10.83 3.32 2.30
CA LYS A 178 -10.80 4.46 1.36
C LYS A 178 -10.21 5.73 1.97
N LYS A 179 -10.56 6.04 3.23
CA LYS A 179 -9.99 7.20 3.95
C LYS A 179 -8.49 7.04 4.16
N VAL A 180 -8.04 5.83 4.50
CA VAL A 180 -6.62 5.54 4.69
C VAL A 180 -5.84 5.62 3.37
N ILE A 181 -6.41 5.13 2.27
CA ILE A 181 -5.81 5.29 0.93
C ILE A 181 -5.64 6.77 0.58
N GLY A 182 -6.68 7.58 0.80
CA GLY A 182 -6.60 9.03 0.58
C GLY A 182 -5.52 9.70 1.43
N LEU A 183 -5.34 9.26 2.68
CA LEU A 183 -4.26 9.75 3.54
C LEU A 183 -2.88 9.40 2.99
N VAL A 184 -2.67 8.15 2.56
CA VAL A 184 -1.39 7.71 1.97
C VAL A 184 -1.05 8.53 0.73
N GLN A 185 -2.06 8.82 -0.10
CA GLN A 185 -1.89 9.63 -1.29
C GLN A 185 -1.50 11.08 -0.96
N ASN A 186 -2.10 11.68 0.07
CA ASN A 186 -1.71 13.01 0.55
C ASN A 186 -0.26 13.04 1.09
N VAL A 187 0.19 11.96 1.75
CA VAL A 187 1.59 11.83 2.21
C VAL A 187 2.53 11.72 1.00
N GLU A 188 2.17 10.92 0.00
CA GLU A 188 2.94 10.77 -1.24
C GLU A 188 3.10 12.11 -1.96
N ASP A 189 2.00 12.85 -2.16
CA ASP A 189 2.02 14.17 -2.79
C ASP A 189 2.92 15.15 -2.03
N SER A 190 2.83 15.17 -0.69
CA SER A 190 3.67 16.04 0.15
C SER A 190 5.16 15.69 0.04
N LEU A 191 5.51 14.41 -0.11
CA LEU A 191 6.89 13.97 -0.32
C LEU A 191 7.39 14.31 -1.73
N VAL A 192 6.55 14.19 -2.75
CA VAL A 192 6.88 14.62 -4.12
C VAL A 192 7.16 16.11 -4.17
N ASP A 193 6.37 16.93 -3.48
CA ASP A 193 6.58 18.37 -3.41
C ASP A 193 7.90 18.73 -2.69
N LEU A 194 8.29 18.00 -1.65
CA LEU A 194 9.63 18.16 -1.04
C LEU A 194 10.76 17.86 -2.04
N VAL A 195 10.63 16.77 -2.80
CA VAL A 195 11.65 16.40 -3.79
C VAL A 195 11.72 17.45 -4.89
N ARG A 196 10.59 18.04 -5.31
CA ARG A 196 10.57 19.15 -6.26
C ARG A 196 11.25 20.40 -5.73
N LEU A 197 10.97 20.79 -4.48
CA LEU A 197 11.61 21.93 -3.83
C LEU A 197 13.12 21.73 -3.70
N SER A 198 13.55 20.53 -3.34
CA SER A 198 14.98 20.19 -3.19
C SER A 198 15.71 19.98 -4.53
N GLY A 199 14.98 19.58 -5.59
CA GLY A 199 15.51 19.28 -6.92
C GLY A 199 15.46 20.45 -7.91
N ALA A 200 14.87 21.60 -7.54
CA ALA A 200 14.67 22.74 -8.43
C ALA A 200 15.95 23.51 -8.84
N GLN A 201 17.15 22.96 -8.64
CA GLN A 201 18.39 23.63 -9.04
C GLN A 201 19.38 22.81 -9.88
N GLU A 202 18.96 21.68 -10.43
CA GLU A 202 19.62 21.17 -11.64
C GLU A 202 18.67 21.32 -12.83
N SER A 203 18.91 22.33 -13.66
CA SER A 203 18.53 22.25 -15.06
C SER A 203 19.40 21.19 -15.73
N VAL A 204 19.16 19.92 -15.41
CA VAL A 204 19.61 18.80 -16.23
C VAL A 204 18.72 18.82 -17.47
N PRO A 205 19.26 18.87 -18.69
CA PRO A 205 18.44 18.67 -19.88
C PRO A 205 17.79 17.29 -19.75
N ALA A 206 16.45 17.27 -19.83
CA ALA A 206 15.65 16.07 -19.77
C ALA A 206 16.04 15.11 -20.91
N ASN A 207 16.92 14.15 -20.61
CA ASN A 207 16.97 12.89 -21.34
C ASN A 207 16.05 11.93 -20.60
N THR A 208 14.86 11.79 -21.17
CA THR A 208 13.86 10.79 -20.83
C THR A 208 14.40 9.39 -21.11
N GLU A 209 14.74 8.63 -20.07
CA GLU A 209 14.66 7.17 -20.10
C GLU A 209 14.07 6.70 -18.75
N ASP A 210 12.77 6.43 -18.79
CA ASP A 210 12.00 5.81 -17.71
C ASP A 210 12.49 4.36 -17.48
N GLU A 211 13.33 4.15 -16.47
CA GLU A 211 13.47 2.82 -15.84
C GLU A 211 12.83 2.85 -14.45
N LYS A 212 11.51 2.66 -14.41
CA LYS A 212 10.78 2.40 -13.17
C LYS A 212 11.21 1.04 -12.62
N GLY A 213 11.93 1.08 -11.51
CA GLY A 213 12.23 -0.06 -10.66
C GLY A 213 10.95 -0.82 -10.29
N LYS A 214 10.87 -2.05 -10.78
CA LYS A 214 9.76 -2.97 -10.60
C LYS A 214 9.85 -3.59 -9.20
N LEU A 215 9.02 -3.10 -8.27
CA LEU A 215 8.78 -3.77 -6.99
C LEU A 215 7.51 -4.61 -7.14
N ASP A 216 7.70 -5.94 -7.23
CA ASP A 216 6.60 -6.91 -7.34
C ASP A 216 5.91 -7.05 -5.97
N GLY A 217 4.79 -6.33 -5.80
CA GLY A 217 3.78 -6.64 -4.80
C GLY A 217 2.80 -7.71 -5.30
N PRO A 218 2.12 -8.46 -4.42
CA PRO A 218 1.23 -9.53 -4.82
C PRO A 218 0.09 -9.02 -5.71
N LEU A 219 -0.16 -9.71 -6.83
CA LEU A 219 -1.17 -9.31 -7.81
C LEU A 219 -2.59 -9.38 -7.22
N VAL A 220 -3.28 -8.23 -7.24
CA VAL A 220 -4.70 -8.13 -6.88
C VAL A 220 -5.54 -8.37 -8.15
N PRO A 221 -6.49 -9.33 -8.15
CA PRO A 221 -7.36 -9.58 -9.29
C PRO A 221 -8.18 -8.34 -9.67
N GLY A 222 -8.10 -7.89 -10.92
CA GLY A 222 -8.92 -6.79 -11.48
C GLY A 222 -8.17 -5.50 -11.80
N VAL A 223 -6.89 -5.38 -11.47
CA VAL A 223 -6.03 -4.30 -11.97
C VAL A 223 -5.34 -4.82 -13.24
N VAL A 224 -5.71 -4.29 -14.40
CA VAL A 224 -4.92 -4.49 -15.63
C VAL A 224 -3.63 -3.71 -15.45
N VAL A 225 -2.58 -4.41 -15.03
CA VAL A 225 -1.22 -3.90 -15.15
C VAL A 225 -0.90 -3.98 -16.64
N GLU A 226 -0.85 -2.84 -17.34
CA GLU A 226 -0.31 -2.81 -18.70
C GLU A 226 1.12 -3.36 -18.65
N GLY A 227 1.31 -4.58 -19.16
CA GLY A 227 2.61 -5.25 -19.17
C GLY A 227 2.62 -6.75 -18.86
N ALA A 228 1.48 -7.40 -18.57
CA ALA A 228 1.43 -8.86 -18.46
C ALA A 228 1.51 -9.50 -19.86
N VAL A 229 2.73 -9.75 -20.33
CA VAL A 229 2.99 -10.58 -21.50
C VAL A 229 2.59 -12.01 -21.14
N ASN A 230 1.55 -12.52 -21.80
CA ASN A 230 1.26 -13.95 -21.84
C ASN A 230 2.51 -14.68 -22.35
N SER A 231 2.99 -15.65 -21.58
CA SER A 231 3.86 -16.74 -22.06
C SER A 231 3.35 -18.03 -21.45
#